data_AF-A0ABD3WAD8-F1
#
_entry.id   AF-A0ABD3WAD8-F1
#
_cell.length_a   1.000
_cell.length_b   1.000
_cell.length_c   1.000
_cell.angle_alpha   90.00
_cell.angle_beta   90.00
_cell.angle_gamma   90.00
#
_symmetry.space_group_name_H-M   'P 1'
#
loop_
_entity.id
_entity.type
_entity.pdbx_description
1 polymer ?
#
loop_
_entity_poly.entity_id
_entity_poly.type
_entity_poly.pdbx_seq_one_letter_code
_entity_poly.pdbx_strand_id
1 'polypeptide(L)'
;MNQCDTALTRFGIQGSRGPLCYECEHIGNPTDCSTIQQCAIGQVCQVTEFPLINNDRYYSKGCKSKDLCSSSSSSLWTPDHPIVGRSAPTCSRCCEQDLCNLNCADNTHSQTPASKIYILYRK
;
A
#
# COMPACT_ATOMS: atom_id res chain seq x y z
N MET A 1 35.59 7.77 8.88
CA MET A 1 34.45 8.26 8.08
C MET A 1 34.38 7.35 6.86
N ASN A 2 33.53 6.33 6.73
CA ASN A 2 32.13 6.16 7.14
C ASN A 2 31.84 4.65 7.34
N GLN A 3 31.11 4.29 8.40
CA GLN A 3 30.65 2.93 8.66
C GLN A 3 29.17 2.83 8.24
N CYS A 4 28.88 2.06 7.20
CA CYS A 4 27.51 1.72 6.79
C CYS A 4 27.24 0.21 6.89
N ASP A 5 27.91 -0.51 7.80
CA ASP A 5 27.85 -1.97 7.85
C ASP A 5 27.70 -2.52 9.27
N THR A 6 26.61 -2.16 9.97
CA THR A 6 26.22 -2.95 11.15
C THR A 6 24.70 -2.95 11.36
N ALA A 7 24.14 -4.16 11.44
CA ALA A 7 22.78 -4.55 11.87
C ALA A 7 21.71 -4.81 10.79
N LEU A 8 21.93 -5.84 9.94
CA LEU A 8 20.85 -6.62 9.33
C LEU A 8 20.44 -7.78 10.25
N THR A 9 19.89 -7.46 11.43
CA THR A 9 19.31 -8.47 12.34
C THR A 9 17.99 -7.99 12.94
N ARG A 10 16.91 -8.58 12.42
CA ARG A 10 15.70 -9.01 13.14
C ARG A 10 14.59 -8.03 13.57
N PHE A 11 14.66 -6.73 13.31
CA PHE A 11 13.47 -5.89 13.31
C PHE A 11 13.59 -4.84 12.20
N GLY A 12 12.64 -4.84 11.27
CA GLY A 12 12.62 -3.95 10.11
C GLY A 12 12.25 -2.50 10.46
N ILE A 13 13.06 -1.82 11.27
CA ILE A 13 13.06 -0.37 11.46
C ILE A 13 14.55 -0.07 11.76
N GLN A 14 15.33 0.63 10.95
CA GLN A 14 15.18 2.06 10.72
C GLN A 14 15.82 2.48 9.39
N GLY A 15 14.99 2.79 8.40
CA GLY A 15 15.27 3.95 7.56
C GLY A 15 14.64 5.14 8.25
N SER A 16 15.27 6.32 8.19
CA SER A 16 14.71 7.60 8.64
C SER A 16 13.52 8.07 7.78
N ARG A 17 12.77 7.14 7.17
CA ARG A 17 11.74 7.38 6.18
C ARG A 17 10.62 6.34 6.27
N GLY A 18 9.44 6.67 5.77
CA GLY A 18 8.38 5.69 5.49
C GLY A 18 8.68 4.86 4.22
N PRO A 19 7.79 3.91 3.89
CA PRO A 19 7.95 3.08 2.70
C PRO A 19 7.78 3.87 1.40
N LEU A 20 8.27 3.33 0.30
CA LEU A 20 7.93 3.75 -1.05
C LEU A 20 6.60 3.11 -1.45
N CYS A 21 5.65 3.86 -1.98
CA CYS A 21 4.35 3.34 -2.36
C CYS A 21 3.96 3.79 -3.76
N TYR A 22 3.10 3.02 -4.41
CA TYR A 22 2.41 3.49 -5.61
C TYR A 22 1.45 4.63 -5.24
N GLU A 23 1.49 5.74 -5.99
CA GLU A 23 0.70 6.95 -5.74
C GLU A 23 -0.06 7.35 -7.01
N CYS A 24 -1.32 6.95 -7.10
CA CYS A 24 -2.18 7.27 -8.24
C CYS A 24 -3.63 7.36 -7.78
N GLU A 25 -4.39 8.24 -8.42
CA GLU A 25 -5.82 8.39 -8.19
C GLU A 25 -6.61 8.04 -9.45
N HIS A 26 -7.79 7.43 -9.26
CA HIS A 26 -8.76 7.19 -10.31
C HIS A 26 -8.21 6.40 -11.52
N ILE A 27 -7.45 5.34 -11.26
CA ILE A 27 -6.93 4.44 -12.31
C ILE A 27 -7.88 3.28 -12.56
N GLY A 28 -8.05 2.86 -13.81
CA GLY A 28 -8.94 1.74 -14.18
C GLY A 28 -8.34 0.36 -13.90
N ASN A 29 -7.02 0.21 -14.07
CA ASN A 29 -6.29 -1.01 -13.75
C ASN A 29 -5.23 -0.71 -12.67
N PRO A 30 -5.11 -1.52 -11.61
CA PRO A 30 -4.14 -1.28 -10.56
C PRO A 30 -2.68 -1.33 -11.04
N THR A 31 -2.38 -2.07 -12.12
CA THR A 31 -1.03 -2.22 -12.68
C THR A 31 -0.61 -1.02 -13.54
N ASP A 32 -1.55 -0.17 -13.96
CA ASP A 32 -1.25 1.02 -14.77
C ASP A 32 -0.56 2.13 -13.96
N CYS A 33 -0.56 2.04 -12.63
CA CYS A 33 0.12 2.99 -11.77
C CYS A 33 1.63 2.74 -11.72
N SER A 34 2.40 3.61 -12.38
CA SER A 34 3.87 3.61 -12.34
C SER A 34 4.47 4.70 -11.44
N THR A 35 3.64 5.59 -10.88
CA THR A 35 4.08 6.68 -10.02
C THR A 35 4.42 6.15 -8.63
N ILE A 36 5.63 6.46 -8.14
CA ILE A 36 6.15 6.01 -6.84
C ILE A 36 6.42 7.24 -5.98
N GLN A 37 5.92 7.23 -4.74
CA GLN A 37 6.15 8.27 -3.74
C GLN A 37 6.79 7.68 -2.48
N GLN A 38 7.73 8.42 -1.88
CA GLN A 38 8.24 8.11 -0.55
C GLN A 38 7.28 8.66 0.51
N CYS A 39 6.77 7.78 1.36
CA CYS A 39 5.91 8.18 2.46
C CYS A 39 6.70 8.78 3.62
N ALA A 40 6.02 9.63 4.40
CA ALA A 40 6.58 10.19 5.62
C ALA A 40 6.76 9.11 6.70
N ILE A 41 7.57 9.42 7.72
CA ILE A 41 7.67 8.59 8.91
C ILE A 41 6.27 8.45 9.54
N GLY A 42 5.88 7.22 9.89
CA GLY A 42 4.55 6.92 10.44
C GLY A 42 3.46 6.74 9.39
N GLN A 43 3.78 6.84 8.09
CA GLN A 43 2.88 6.46 7.00
C GLN A 43 3.20 5.06 6.45
N VAL A 44 2.19 4.46 5.82
CA VAL A 44 2.18 3.13 5.22
C VAL A 44 1.52 3.19 3.84
N CYS A 45 1.75 2.19 2.98
CA CYS A 45 1.12 2.16 1.67
C CYS A 45 -0.35 1.75 1.80
N GLN A 46 -1.24 2.39 1.05
CA GLN A 46 -2.65 2.04 0.93
C GLN A 46 -3.03 1.71 -0.52
N VAL A 47 -3.95 0.76 -0.70
CA VAL A 47 -4.71 0.55 -1.93
C VAL A 47 -6.21 0.56 -1.59
N THR A 48 -6.99 1.26 -2.39
CA THR A 48 -8.45 1.33 -2.31
C THR A 48 -9.03 0.96 -3.66
N GLU A 49 -9.99 0.05 -3.67
CA GLU A 49 -10.78 -0.35 -4.81
C GLU A 49 -12.21 0.13 -4.58
N PHE A 50 -12.77 0.81 -5.58
CA PHE A 50 -14.11 1.35 -5.49
C PHE A 50 -15.11 0.50 -6.28
N PRO A 51 -16.39 0.54 -5.89
CA PRO A 51 -17.43 -0.23 -6.55
C PRO A 51 -17.63 0.24 -7.97
N LEU A 52 -18.14 -0.67 -8.81
CA LEU A 52 -18.39 -0.38 -10.21
C LEU A 52 -19.44 0.74 -10.32
N ILE A 53 -19.09 1.83 -10.98
CA ILE A 53 -20.02 2.88 -11.39
C ILE A 53 -20.04 2.82 -12.91
N ASN A 54 -21.22 2.62 -13.51
CA ASN A 54 -21.37 2.47 -14.97
C ASN A 54 -20.49 1.37 -15.58
N ASN A 55 -20.30 0.26 -14.85
CA ASN A 55 -19.45 -0.87 -15.24
C ASN A 55 -17.93 -0.60 -15.21
N ASP A 56 -17.51 0.59 -14.77
CA ASP A 56 -16.10 0.94 -14.60
C ASP A 56 -15.67 0.79 -13.15
N ARG A 57 -14.55 0.09 -12.96
CA ARG A 57 -13.89 -0.06 -11.68
C ARG A 57 -12.72 0.91 -11.61
N TYR A 58 -12.50 1.50 -10.44
CA TYR A 58 -11.38 2.40 -10.23
C TYR A 58 -10.64 2.11 -8.92
N TYR A 59 -9.36 2.47 -8.93
CA TYR A 59 -8.45 2.30 -7.82
C TYR A 59 -7.81 3.63 -7.44
N SER A 60 -7.53 3.78 -6.15
CA SER A 60 -6.63 4.81 -5.64
C SER A 60 -5.57 4.18 -4.76
N LYS A 61 -4.35 4.69 -4.87
CA LYS A 61 -3.16 4.18 -4.19
C LYS A 61 -2.37 5.36 -3.64
N GLY A 62 -1.79 5.19 -2.46
CA GLY A 62 -0.89 6.20 -1.94
C GLY A 62 -0.42 5.97 -0.51
N CYS A 63 0.15 7.02 0.08
CA CYS A 63 0.59 7.05 1.47
C CYS A 63 -0.57 7.34 2.44
N LYS A 64 -0.70 6.57 3.52
CA LYS A 64 -1.69 6.79 4.58
C LYS A 64 -1.06 6.71 5.96
N SER A 65 -1.54 7.50 6.92
CA SER A 65 -1.09 7.37 8.31
C SER A 65 -1.37 5.96 8.86
N LYS A 66 -0.40 5.39 9.58
CA LYS A 66 -0.51 4.07 10.23
C LYS A 66 -1.67 4.01 11.22
N ASP A 67 -1.98 5.12 11.89
CA ASP A 67 -3.09 5.21 12.84
C ASP A 67 -4.43 5.07 12.11
N LEU A 68 -4.60 5.81 11.01
CA LEU A 68 -5.80 5.76 10.17
C LEU A 68 -5.96 4.42 9.43
N CYS A 69 -4.84 3.72 9.20
CA CYS A 69 -4.86 2.38 8.66
C CYS A 69 -5.39 1.37 9.68
N SER A 70 -4.93 1.45 10.93
CA SER A 70 -5.35 0.54 12.02
C SER A 70 -6.84 0.67 12.33
N SER A 71 -7.39 1.89 12.27
CA SER A 71 -8.82 2.16 12.47
C SER A 71 -9.73 1.64 11.36
N SER A 72 -9.18 1.23 10.20
CA SER A 72 -9.97 0.70 9.09
C SER A 72 -10.28 -0.80 9.17
N SER A 73 -9.83 -1.48 10.23
CA SER A 73 -10.21 -2.86 10.57
C SER A 73 -11.67 -2.99 11.04
N SER A 74 -12.35 -1.87 11.30
CA SER A 74 -13.74 -1.82 11.72
C SER A 74 -14.39 -0.52 11.26
N SER A 75 -14.49 -0.34 9.95
CA SER A 75 -15.63 0.44 9.46
C SER A 75 -16.87 -0.31 9.92
N LEU A 76 -17.61 0.32 10.84
CA LEU A 76 -18.96 -0.01 11.29
C LEU A 76 -19.95 0.03 10.11
N TRP A 77 -19.67 -0.72 9.05
CA TRP A 77 -20.51 -0.83 7.88
C TRP A 77 -21.25 -2.14 7.98
N THR A 78 -22.44 -2.07 8.57
CA THR A 78 -23.47 -3.06 8.29
C THR A 78 -24.06 -2.72 6.90
N PRO A 79 -24.51 -3.71 6.11
CA PRO A 79 -25.24 -3.46 4.87
C PRO A 79 -26.51 -2.61 5.04
N ASP A 80 -26.86 -2.23 6.27
CA ASP A 80 -28.09 -1.57 6.69
C ASP A 80 -28.03 -0.03 6.68
N HIS A 81 -26.84 0.59 6.67
CA HIS A 81 -26.71 2.07 6.72
C HIS A 81 -25.70 2.63 5.71
N PRO A 82 -26.10 2.81 4.43
CA PRO A 82 -25.28 3.55 3.49
C PRO A 82 -25.21 5.04 3.89
N ILE A 83 -24.01 5.55 4.11
CA ILE A 83 -23.78 7.00 4.18
C ILE A 83 -24.08 7.55 2.79
N VAL A 84 -25.21 8.26 2.68
CA VAL A 84 -25.73 8.82 1.42
C VAL A 84 -24.64 9.66 0.74
N GLY A 85 -24.29 9.30 -0.50
CA GLY A 85 -23.44 10.12 -1.39
C GLY A 85 -22.01 9.63 -1.64
N ARG A 86 -21.52 8.58 -0.98
CA ARG A 86 -20.27 7.89 -1.38
C ARG A 86 -20.44 6.39 -1.31
N SER A 87 -20.35 5.73 -2.46
CA SER A 87 -20.29 4.27 -2.51
C SER A 87 -19.06 3.80 -1.73
N ALA A 88 -19.26 2.95 -0.73
CA ALA A 88 -18.19 2.43 0.10
C ALA A 88 -17.18 1.66 -0.78
N PRO A 89 -15.87 1.75 -0.51
CA PRO A 89 -14.88 1.01 -1.29
C PRO A 89 -15.12 -0.50 -1.14
N THR A 90 -15.01 -1.22 -2.25
CA THR A 90 -15.08 -2.69 -2.26
C THR A 90 -13.87 -3.32 -1.56
N CYS A 91 -12.75 -2.61 -1.53
CA CYS A 91 -11.59 -2.96 -0.72
C CYS A 91 -10.83 -1.70 -0.29
N SER A 92 -10.31 -1.70 0.94
CA SER A 92 -9.31 -0.74 1.42
C SER A 92 -8.31 -1.48 2.29
N ARG A 93 -7.04 -1.50 1.89
CA ARG A 93 -5.97 -2.17 2.62
C ARG A 93 -4.76 -1.29 2.74
N CYS A 94 -3.96 -1.54 3.78
CA CYS A 94 -2.64 -0.95 3.89
C CYS A 94 -1.60 -1.96 4.36
N CYS A 95 -0.34 -1.66 4.04
CA CYS A 95 0.80 -2.53 4.18
C CYS A 95 2.08 -1.69 4.36
N GLU A 96 3.08 -2.24 5.05
CA GLU A 96 4.23 -1.45 5.55
C GLU A 96 5.50 -1.57 4.69
N GLN A 97 5.48 -2.41 3.64
CA GLN A 97 6.65 -2.64 2.79
C GLN A 97 6.70 -1.70 1.59
N ASP A 98 7.89 -1.51 1.03
CA ASP A 98 8.05 -0.79 -0.22
C ASP A 98 7.23 -1.49 -1.34
N LEU A 99 6.39 -0.71 -2.04
CA LEU A 99 5.58 -1.08 -3.21
C LEU A 99 4.55 -2.19 -2.98
N CYS A 100 4.13 -2.42 -1.75
CA CYS A 100 3.20 -3.49 -1.40
C CYS A 100 1.73 -3.19 -1.78
N ASN A 101 1.38 -1.95 -2.11
CA ASN A 101 0.02 -1.55 -2.50
C ASN A 101 -0.27 -1.81 -3.98
N LEU A 102 0.12 -2.99 -4.49
CA LEU A 102 -0.06 -3.36 -5.89
C LEU A 102 -1.53 -3.60 -6.22
N ASN A 103 -2.29 -4.32 -5.41
CA ASN A 103 -3.69 -4.61 -5.65
C ASN A 103 -4.41 -5.03 -4.37
N CYS A 104 -5.73 -5.19 -4.46
CA CYS A 104 -6.60 -5.67 -3.39
C CYS A 104 -6.67 -7.20 -3.29
N ALA A 105 -5.84 -7.96 -4.01
CA ALA A 105 -5.75 -9.42 -3.93
C ALA A 105 -4.54 -9.88 -3.11
N ASP A 106 -3.53 -9.03 -2.92
CA ASP A 106 -2.34 -9.36 -2.16
C ASP A 106 -2.69 -9.51 -0.67
N ASN A 107 -2.81 -10.76 -0.24
CA ASN A 107 -2.93 -11.19 1.15
C ASN A 107 -1.59 -11.77 1.66
N THR A 108 -0.54 -11.73 0.85
CA THR A 108 0.71 -12.40 1.15
C THR A 108 1.67 -11.47 1.87
N HIS A 109 1.33 -11.17 3.12
CA HIS A 109 2.36 -10.91 4.12
C HIS A 109 2.33 -11.96 5.24
N SER A 110 2.22 -13.23 4.83
CA SER A 110 3.08 -14.23 5.44
C SER A 110 4.49 -13.96 4.92
N GLN A 111 5.29 -13.30 5.76
CA GLN A 111 6.75 -13.20 5.70
C GLN A 111 7.41 -14.06 4.60
N THR A 112 7.73 -13.46 3.47
CA THR A 112 8.88 -13.91 2.68
C THR A 112 9.80 -12.72 2.45
N PRO A 113 11.00 -12.69 3.05
CA PRO A 113 11.96 -11.64 2.77
C PRO A 113 12.28 -11.63 1.28
N ALA A 114 12.34 -10.42 0.73
CA ALA A 114 12.66 -10.10 -0.66
C ALA A 114 13.65 -11.11 -1.27
N SER A 115 13.12 -12.03 -2.06
CA SER A 115 13.92 -12.96 -2.83
C SER A 115 13.97 -12.45 -4.27
N LYS A 116 15.18 -12.04 -4.66
CA LYS A 116 15.64 -11.80 -6.04
C LYS A 116 15.34 -10.42 -6.59
N ILE A 117 16.13 -9.48 -6.09
CA ILE A 117 16.69 -8.41 -6.94
C ILE A 117 17.24 -9.08 -8.20
N TYR A 118 16.59 -8.89 -9.34
CA TYR A 118 17.20 -9.17 -10.64
C TYR A 118 18.25 -8.09 -10.89
N ILE A 119 19.40 -8.23 -10.24
CA ILE A 119 20.62 -7.56 -10.70
C ILE A 119 21.09 -8.35 -11.92
N LEU A 120 20.54 -8.03 -13.09
CA LEU A 120 21.17 -8.37 -14.36
C LEU A 120 22.25 -7.32 -14.66
N TYR A 121 23.37 -7.38 -13.94
CA TYR A 121 24.62 -6.88 -14.52
C TYR A 121 25.11 -7.97 -15.49
N ARG A 122 24.73 -7.84 -16.77
CA ARG A 122 25.46 -8.54 -17.83
C ARG A 122 26.81 -7.82 -18.03
N LYS A 123 27.88 -8.61 -17.94
CA LYS A 123 29.25 -8.27 -18.37
C LYS A 123 29.29 -7.82 -19.81
#